data_AF-A0AA41UWH8-F1
#
_entry.id   AF-A0AA41UWH8-F1
#
_cell.length_a   1.000
_cell.length_b   1.000
_cell.length_c   1.000
_cell.angle_alpha   90.00
_cell.angle_beta   90.00
_cell.angle_gamma   90.00
#
_symmetry.space_group_name_H-M   'P 1'
#
loop_
_entity.id
_entity.type
_entity.pdbx_description
1 polymer ?
#
loop_
_entity_poly.entity_id
_entity_poly.type
_entity_poly.pdbx_seq_one_letter_code
_entity_poly.pdbx_strand_id
1 'polypeptide(L)'
;MKGPSENKKMKMANLISVTITSVFYALCGCMGYAAYGNNAPGNMLSGVYNPMWLVVLANVCIVVHLVGAYQVFNQPLYATIESWSSKKWENSKFINHEYPVSLPGFKNKKFHINMFRIVWRSCYVIV
;
A
#
# COMPACT_ATOMS: atom_id res chain seq x y z
N MET A 1 21.74 18.38 -19.41
CA MET A 1 22.10 18.35 -17.98
C MET A 1 21.54 17.08 -17.34
N LYS A 2 22.38 16.20 -16.82
CA LYS A 2 21.93 14.97 -16.10
C LYS A 2 21.47 15.39 -14.71
N GLY A 3 20.22 15.13 -14.35
CA GLY A 3 19.67 15.49 -13.03
C GLY A 3 20.44 14.82 -11.88
N PRO A 4 20.22 15.25 -10.62
CA PRO A 4 20.86 14.63 -9.46
C PRO A 4 20.63 13.12 -9.45
N SER A 5 21.64 12.35 -9.01
CA SER A 5 21.56 10.89 -8.94
C SER A 5 20.34 10.42 -8.14
N GLU A 6 19.69 9.35 -8.63
CA GLU A 6 18.47 8.78 -8.02
C GLU A 6 18.65 8.50 -6.54
N ASN A 7 19.80 7.91 -6.16
CA ASN A 7 20.15 7.62 -4.77
C ASN A 7 20.13 8.87 -3.87
N LYS A 8 20.57 10.03 -4.38
CA LYS A 8 20.56 11.28 -3.61
C LYS A 8 19.13 11.79 -3.39
N LYS A 9 18.27 11.70 -4.41
CA LYS A 9 16.86 12.09 -4.31
C LYS A 9 16.08 11.14 -3.40
N MET A 10 16.27 9.84 -3.54
CA MET A 10 15.61 8.83 -2.70
C MET A 10 16.02 8.94 -1.23
N LYS A 11 17.31 9.20 -0.94
CA LYS A 11 17.77 9.40 0.43
C LYS A 11 17.14 10.64 1.06
N MET A 12 17.03 11.74 0.31
CA MET A 12 16.37 12.96 0.78
C MET A 12 14.87 12.74 1.01
N ALA A 13 14.19 12.09 0.07
CA ALA A 13 12.77 11.75 0.20
C ALA A 13 12.52 10.86 1.43
N ASN A 14 13.35 9.85 1.66
CA ASN A 14 13.22 8.97 2.81
C ASN A 14 13.46 9.72 4.13
N LEU A 15 14.49 10.58 4.18
CA LEU A 15 14.77 11.40 5.37
C LEU A 15 13.57 12.29 5.72
N ILE A 16 13.01 12.99 4.73
CA ILE A 16 11.83 13.84 4.92
C ILE A 16 10.64 12.99 5.39
N SER A 17 10.38 11.87 4.72
CA SER A 17 9.25 10.98 5.02
C SER A 17 9.32 10.45 6.45
N VAL A 18 10.47 9.93 6.88
CA VAL A 18 10.67 9.39 8.23
C VAL A 18 10.54 10.50 9.27
N THR A 19 11.07 11.69 8.99
CA THR A 19 10.98 12.85 9.90
C THR A 19 9.53 13.28 10.10
N ILE A 20 8.79 13.49 9.01
CA ILE A 20 7.37 13.89 9.06
C ILE A 20 6.55 12.84 9.80
N THR A 21 6.75 11.56 9.48
CA THR A 21 6.01 10.45 10.09
C THR A 21 6.29 10.36 11.60
N SER A 22 7.55 10.52 12.01
CA SER A 22 7.95 10.49 13.41
C SER A 22 7.32 11.63 14.21
N VAL A 23 7.37 12.86 13.66
CA VAL A 23 6.75 14.03 14.29
C VAL A 23 5.24 13.87 14.37
N PHE A 24 4.60 13.38 13.31
CA PHE A 24 3.16 13.15 13.29
C PHE A 24 2.72 12.17 14.39
N TYR A 25 3.38 11.02 14.52
CA TYR A 25 3.03 10.04 15.55
C TYR A 25 3.31 10.55 16.97
N ALA A 26 4.41 11.28 17.16
CA ALA A 26 4.70 11.91 18.45
C ALA A 26 3.62 12.94 18.82
N LEU A 27 3.19 13.78 17.87
CA LEU A 27 2.12 14.75 18.07
C LEU A 27 0.79 14.06 18.40
N CYS A 28 0.42 13.01 17.66
CA CYS A 28 -0.78 12.23 17.98
C CYS A 28 -0.74 11.64 19.39
N GLY A 29 0.40 11.10 19.81
CA GLY A 29 0.59 10.58 21.18
C GLY A 29 0.48 11.66 22.25
N CYS A 30 1.18 12.78 22.08
CA CYS A 30 1.16 13.90 23.01
C CYS A 30 -0.25 14.53 23.12
N MET A 31 -0.93 14.75 21.99
CA MET A 31 -2.29 15.30 21.98
C MET A 31 -3.31 14.31 22.55
N GLY A 32 -3.19 13.02 22.22
CA GLY A 32 -4.05 11.98 22.78
C GLY A 32 -3.92 11.89 24.30
N TYR A 33 -2.69 11.92 24.81
CA TYR A 33 -2.45 11.95 26.25
C TYR A 33 -2.94 13.26 26.89
N ALA A 34 -2.77 14.42 26.24
CA ALA A 34 -3.29 15.68 26.75
C ALA A 34 -4.83 15.70 26.82
N ALA A 35 -5.50 15.03 25.89
CA ALA A 35 -6.96 14.98 25.83
C ALA A 35 -7.59 13.96 26.80
N TYR A 36 -6.97 12.78 26.96
CA TYR A 36 -7.57 11.67 27.72
C TYR A 36 -6.79 11.28 28.99
N GLY A 37 -5.56 11.78 29.16
CA GLY A 37 -4.67 11.44 30.26
C GLY A 37 -4.44 9.94 30.37
N ASN A 38 -4.46 9.43 31.59
CA ASN A 38 -4.29 8.01 31.89
C ASN A 38 -5.49 7.15 31.43
N ASN A 39 -6.61 7.76 31.03
CA ASN A 39 -7.79 7.07 30.53
C ASN A 39 -7.81 6.99 28.99
N ALA A 40 -6.67 7.23 28.32
CA ALA A 40 -6.56 7.18 26.87
C ALA A 40 -6.97 5.80 26.32
N PRO A 41 -7.98 5.73 25.44
CA PRO A 41 -8.40 4.47 24.86
C PRO A 41 -7.39 3.99 23.82
N GLY A 42 -7.24 2.66 23.67
CA GLY A 42 -6.34 2.07 22.66
C GLY A 42 -6.71 2.43 21.22
N ASN A 43 -7.99 2.68 20.96
CA ASN A 43 -8.46 3.38 19.76
C ASN A 43 -8.90 4.79 20.15
N MET A 44 -8.17 5.80 19.70
CA MET A 44 -8.41 7.20 20.04
C MET A 44 -9.81 7.69 19.61
N LEU A 45 -10.41 7.07 18.60
CA LEU A 45 -11.77 7.37 18.14
C LEU A 45 -12.87 6.90 19.09
N SER A 46 -12.59 5.87 19.89
CA SER A 46 -13.54 5.39 20.90
C SER A 46 -13.70 6.36 22.07
N GLY A 47 -12.80 7.34 22.22
CA GLY A 47 -12.90 8.37 23.25
C GLY A 47 -13.80 9.56 22.87
N VAL A 48 -14.18 9.68 21.60
CA VAL A 48 -15.01 10.79 21.09
C VAL A 48 -16.45 10.31 20.89
N TYR A 49 -17.36 10.73 21.78
CA TYR A 49 -18.77 10.32 21.71
C TYR A 49 -19.67 11.37 21.05
N ASN A 50 -19.26 12.64 21.04
CA ASN A 50 -20.04 13.73 20.46
C ASN A 50 -19.10 14.82 19.93
N PRO A 51 -19.30 15.33 18.70
CA PRO A 51 -20.32 14.94 17.73
C PRO A 51 -19.94 13.74 16.86
N MET A 52 -20.92 12.85 16.65
CA MET A 52 -20.75 11.57 15.92
C MET A 52 -20.25 11.74 14.48
N TRP A 53 -20.53 12.87 13.82
CA TRP A 53 -20.06 13.13 12.46
C TRP A 53 -18.53 13.15 12.38
N LEU A 54 -17.85 13.57 13.45
CA LEU A 54 -16.39 13.62 13.51
C LEU A 54 -15.79 12.22 13.49
N VAL A 55 -16.41 11.28 14.21
CA VAL A 55 -16.01 9.86 14.24
C VAL A 55 -16.21 9.22 12.87
N VAL A 56 -17.35 9.49 12.22
CA VAL A 56 -17.64 8.99 10.86
C VAL A 56 -16.60 9.51 9.86
N LEU A 57 -16.32 10.81 9.88
CA LEU A 57 -15.33 11.42 9.00
C LEU A 57 -13.94 10.82 9.22
N ALA A 58 -13.51 10.65 10.47
CA ALA A 58 -12.22 10.07 10.78
C ALA A 58 -12.09 8.61 10.32
N ASN A 59 -13.15 7.80 10.47
CA ASN A 59 -13.19 6.44 9.95
C ASN A 59 -13.08 6.40 8.41
N VAL A 60 -13.74 7.32 7.70
CA VAL A 60 -13.60 7.44 6.23
C VAL A 60 -12.15 7.77 5.86
N CYS A 61 -11.51 8.71 6.57
CA CYS A 61 -10.11 9.04 6.35
C CYS A 61 -9.19 7.82 6.58
N ILE A 62 -9.44 7.02 7.62
CA ILE A 62 -8.69 5.78 7.88
C ILE A 62 -8.82 4.81 6.71
N VAL A 63 -10.05 4.57 6.22
CA VAL A 63 -10.28 3.68 5.07
C VAL A 63 -9.52 4.16 3.84
N VAL A 64 -9.61 5.44 3.49
CA VAL A 64 -8.91 6.02 2.34
C VAL A 64 -7.39 5.87 2.49
N HIS A 65 -6.85 6.17 3.67
CA HIS A 65 -5.41 6.04 3.95
C HIS A 65 -4.95 4.58 3.83
N LEU A 66 -5.67 3.62 4.43
CA LEU A 66 -5.31 2.21 4.43
C LEU A 66 -5.40 1.59 3.03
N VAL A 67 -6.43 1.92 2.24
CA VAL A 67 -6.54 1.44 0.86
C VAL A 67 -5.37 1.94 0.02
N GLY A 68 -5.01 3.23 0.15
CA GLY A 68 -3.85 3.80 -0.54
C GLY A 68 -2.53 3.14 -0.10
N ALA A 69 -2.33 2.97 1.20
CA ALA A 69 -1.15 2.31 1.75
C ALA A 69 -1.02 0.86 1.25
N TYR A 70 -2.13 0.10 1.25
CA TYR A 70 -2.17 -1.27 0.74
C TYR A 70 -1.75 -1.33 -0.74
N GLN A 71 -2.27 -0.43 -1.58
CA GLN A 71 -1.90 -0.39 -3.00
C GLN A 71 -0.41 -0.14 -3.23
N VAL A 72 0.16 0.85 -2.54
CA VAL A 72 1.58 1.23 -2.70
C VAL A 72 2.50 0.15 -2.12
N PHE A 73 2.15 -0.42 -0.97
CA PHE A 73 2.97 -1.44 -0.31
C PHE A 73 3.05 -2.75 -1.11
N ASN A 74 1.95 -3.14 -1.78
CA ASN A 74 1.91 -4.38 -2.54
C ASN A 74 2.74 -4.35 -3.83
N GLN A 75 2.97 -3.17 -4.41
CA GLN A 75 3.76 -3.03 -5.65
C GLN A 75 5.17 -3.65 -5.56
N PRO A 76 6.03 -3.26 -4.60
CA PRO A 76 7.36 -3.85 -4.46
C PRO A 76 7.32 -5.31 -4.05
N LEU A 77 6.33 -5.74 -3.27
CA LEU A 77 6.15 -7.14 -2.87
C LEU A 77 5.86 -8.03 -4.09
N TYR A 78 4.87 -7.64 -4.90
CA TYR A 78 4.56 -8.34 -6.14
C TYR A 78 5.74 -8.32 -7.10
N ALA A 79 6.40 -7.17 -7.29
CA ALA A 79 7.55 -7.08 -8.18
C ALA A 79 8.71 -8.00 -7.73
N THR A 80 8.98 -8.07 -6.43
CA THR A 80 10.06 -8.90 -5.88
C THR A 80 9.77 -10.39 -6.07
N ILE A 81 8.57 -10.84 -5.71
CA ILE A 81 8.20 -12.26 -5.78
C ILE A 81 8.09 -12.70 -7.23
N GLU A 82 7.44 -11.91 -8.09
CA GLU A 82 7.29 -12.24 -9.51
C GLU A 82 8.64 -12.29 -10.23
N SER A 83 9.53 -11.33 -9.97
CA SER A 83 10.89 -11.31 -10.54
C SER A 83 11.72 -12.51 -10.05
N TRP A 84 11.63 -12.82 -8.76
CA TRP A 84 12.33 -13.96 -8.19
C TRP A 84 11.83 -15.29 -8.76
N SER A 85 10.50 -15.49 -8.83
CA SER A 85 9.90 -16.69 -9.41
C SER A 85 10.23 -16.84 -10.89
N SER A 86 10.20 -15.75 -11.65
CA SER A 86 10.55 -15.74 -13.07
C SER A 86 11.97 -16.24 -13.31
N LYS A 87 12.94 -15.74 -12.52
CA LYS A 87 14.36 -16.16 -12.57
C LYS A 87 14.59 -17.57 -12.03
N LYS A 88 13.84 -18.00 -11.03
CA LYS A 88 14.03 -19.31 -10.42
C LYS A 88 13.51 -20.45 -11.31
N TRP A 89 12.44 -20.19 -12.07
CA TRP A 89 11.78 -21.18 -12.92
C TRP A 89 11.62 -20.68 -14.35
N GLU A 90 12.73 -20.33 -14.99
CA GLU A 90 12.76 -19.77 -16.34
C GLU A 90 12.03 -20.64 -17.37
N ASN A 91 12.17 -21.96 -17.27
CA ASN A 91 11.53 -22.93 -18.19
C ASN A 91 10.04 -23.20 -17.92
N SER A 92 9.46 -22.66 -16.86
CA SER A 92 8.05 -22.91 -16.51
C SER A 92 7.10 -22.08 -17.34
N LYS A 93 6.28 -22.75 -18.16
CA LYS A 93 5.18 -22.12 -18.92
C LYS A 93 4.11 -21.50 -18.00
N PHE A 94 3.97 -21.95 -16.75
CA PHE A 94 2.99 -21.36 -15.85
C PHE A 94 3.43 -19.97 -15.34
N ILE A 95 4.74 -19.81 -15.11
CA ILE A 95 5.32 -18.62 -14.47
C ILE A 95 5.67 -17.54 -15.48
N ASN A 96 6.23 -17.91 -16.63
CA ASN A 96 6.79 -16.93 -17.58
C ASN A 96 5.91 -16.73 -18.83
N HIS A 97 4.92 -17.58 -19.08
CA HIS A 97 4.07 -17.44 -20.27
C HIS A 97 3.00 -16.37 -20.07
N GLU A 98 2.87 -15.47 -21.04
CA GLU A 98 1.80 -14.48 -21.11
C GLU A 98 0.82 -14.84 -22.22
N TYR A 99 -0.41 -15.16 -21.84
CA TYR A 99 -1.50 -15.51 -22.75
C TYR A 99 -2.20 -14.22 -23.21
N PRO A 100 -2.23 -13.91 -24.52
CA PRO A 100 -3.00 -12.79 -25.03
C PRO A 100 -4.49 -13.15 -25.05
N VAL A 101 -5.28 -12.50 -24.19
CA VAL A 101 -6.73 -12.69 -24.13
C VAL A 101 -7.44 -11.45 -24.67
N SER A 102 -8.37 -11.66 -25.60
CA SER A 102 -9.25 -10.61 -26.11
C SER A 102 -10.56 -10.67 -25.33
N LEU A 103 -10.86 -9.64 -24.54
CA LEU A 103 -12.11 -9.60 -23.78
C LEU A 103 -13.29 -9.22 -24.69
N PRO A 104 -14.43 -9.93 -24.58
CA PRO A 104 -15.67 -9.52 -25.25
C PRO A 104 -16.12 -8.15 -24.70
N GLY A 105 -15.96 -7.10 -25.51
CA GLY A 105 -16.31 -5.71 -25.15
C GLY A 105 -15.20 -4.68 -25.42
N PHE A 106 -13.93 -5.09 -25.38
CA PHE A 106 -12.77 -4.24 -25.70
C PHE A 106 -12.12 -4.69 -27.01
N LYS A 107 -12.80 -4.43 -28.13
CA LYS A 107 -12.42 -4.94 -29.47
C LYS A 107 -10.99 -4.61 -29.92
N ASN A 108 -10.33 -3.62 -29.31
CA ASN A 108 -9.00 -3.14 -29.70
C ASN A 108 -7.89 -3.31 -28.63
N LYS A 109 -8.13 -3.98 -27.49
CA LYS A 109 -7.08 -4.22 -26.48
C LYS A 109 -6.86 -5.71 -26.23
N LYS A 110 -5.66 -6.17 -26.56
CA LYS A 110 -5.14 -7.49 -26.15
C LYS A 110 -4.61 -7.35 -24.72
N PHE A 111 -5.17 -8.10 -23.79
CA PHE A 111 -4.67 -8.16 -22.43
C PHE A 111 -3.68 -9.33 -22.32
N HIS A 112 -2.50 -9.06 -21.78
CA HIS A 112 -1.49 -10.08 -21.54
C HIS A 112 -1.70 -10.63 -20.13
N ILE A 113 -2.18 -11.86 -20.05
CA ILE A 113 -2.51 -12.51 -18.78
C ILE A 113 -1.43 -13.53 -18.45
N ASN A 114 -0.87 -13.43 -17.25
CA ASN A 114 0.04 -14.42 -16.69
C ASN A 114 -0.69 -15.22 -15.61
N MET A 115 -0.75 -16.54 -15.77
CA MET A 115 -1.51 -17.42 -14.87
C MET A 115 -0.95 -17.42 -13.45
N PHE A 116 0.37 -17.43 -13.30
CA PHE A 116 1.03 -17.31 -12.00
C PHE A 116 0.68 -15.99 -11.30
N ARG A 117 0.74 -14.85 -12.00
CA ARG A 117 0.37 -13.54 -11.42
C ARG A 117 -1.06 -13.52 -10.87
N ILE A 118 -2.02 -14.10 -11.59
CA ILE A 118 -3.42 -14.16 -11.12
C ILE A 118 -3.54 -15.01 -9.87
N VAL A 119 -3.04 -16.25 -9.92
CA VAL A 119 -3.17 -17.20 -8.80
C VAL A 119 -2.48 -16.64 -7.57
N TRP A 120 -1.22 -16.23 -7.71
CA TRP A 120 -0.42 -15.70 -6.60
C TRP A 120 -1.05 -14.46 -5.96
N ARG A 121 -1.44 -13.46 -6.76
CA ARG A 121 -2.02 -12.21 -6.22
C ARG A 121 -3.38 -12.48 -5.57
N SER A 122 -4.19 -13.38 -6.11
CA SER A 122 -5.48 -13.74 -5.51
C SER A 122 -5.28 -14.46 -4.17
N CYS A 123 -4.37 -15.44 -4.12
CA CYS A 123 -4.01 -16.11 -2.86
C CYS A 123 -3.49 -15.12 -1.82
N TYR A 124 -2.65 -14.16 -2.21
CA TYR A 124 -2.12 -13.15 -1.30
C TYR A 124 -3.20 -12.22 -0.71
N VAL A 125 -4.27 -11.91 -1.46
CA VAL A 125 -5.37 -11.06 -0.97
C VAL A 125 -6.31 -11.84 -0.04
N ILE A 126 -6.43 -13.16 -0.23
CA ILE A 126 -7.33 -14.02 0.56
C ILE A 126 -6.76 -14.33 1.94
N VAL A 127 -5.43 -14.48 2.05
CA VAL A 127 -4.70 -14.74 3.29
C VAL A 127 -4.58 -13.48 4.13
#